data_AF-A0A963SCW3-F1
#
_entry.id   AF-A0A963SCW3-F1
#
_cell.length_a   1.000
_cell.length_b   1.000
_cell.length_c   1.000
_cell.angle_alpha   90.00
_cell.angle_beta   90.00
_cell.angle_gamma   90.00
#
_symmetry.space_group_name_H-M   'P 1'
#
loop_
_entity.id
_entity.type
_entity.pdbx_description
1 polymer ?
#
loop_
_entity_poly.entity_id
_entity_poly.type
_entity_poly.pdbx_seq_one_letter_code
_entity_poly.pdbx_strand_id
1 'polypeptide(L)'
;MSTANSLERLAFRAKAMKVIGWSFIVLTLIQVGLNGYVAFRTQEIVVTAGGDQGGFSQLLTTAVALVAVTLLWLLAVLAVMIAALMWIHRAHANIVEQGVPMDHSPGWTVTSYFIPFINLVVPFRAMRELHNRSHGEIPEHAHSSVDDVGAWWTAYMVAFFIQLGLLFKLLVNELTNLILYTPQWMEFAMSSFSSLLFAAAVLLLMKLVSAITEAQRGSAHVGAAFE
;
A
#
# COMPACT_ATOMS: atom_id res chain seq x y z
N MET A 1 1.78 7.62 -30.81
CA MET A 1 1.29 6.34 -30.23
C MET A 1 -0.23 6.44 -30.22
N SER A 2 -0.97 5.49 -30.82
CA SER A 2 -2.45 5.60 -30.88
C SER A 2 -3.05 5.58 -29.47
N THR A 3 -4.03 6.45 -29.22
CA THR A 3 -4.82 6.57 -27.97
C THR A 3 -5.45 5.25 -27.53
N ALA A 4 -5.80 4.37 -28.47
CA ALA A 4 -6.29 3.02 -28.15
C ALA A 4 -5.24 2.18 -27.40
N ASN A 5 -3.98 2.21 -27.85
CA ASN A 5 -2.88 1.45 -27.23
C ASN A 5 -2.53 2.01 -25.83
N SER A 6 -2.77 3.31 -25.57
CA SER A 6 -2.54 3.89 -24.25
C SER A 6 -3.56 3.43 -23.21
N LEU A 7 -4.83 3.35 -23.58
CA LEU A 7 -5.93 2.90 -22.74
C LEU A 7 -5.91 1.38 -22.47
N GLU A 8 -5.47 0.58 -23.44
CA GLU A 8 -5.25 -0.85 -23.23
C GLU A 8 -4.16 -1.10 -22.19
N ARG A 9 -3.02 -0.42 -22.31
CA ARG A 9 -1.92 -0.53 -21.33
C ARG A 9 -2.35 -0.07 -19.94
N LEU A 10 -3.15 1.01 -19.85
CA LEU A 10 -3.70 1.48 -18.58
C LEU A 10 -4.52 0.39 -17.90
N ALA A 11 -5.44 -0.24 -18.64
CA ALA A 11 -6.32 -1.26 -18.09
C ALA A 11 -5.61 -2.57 -17.76
N PHE A 12 -4.62 -2.95 -18.55
CA PHE A 12 -3.74 -4.06 -18.21
C PHE A 12 -3.03 -3.80 -16.87
N ARG A 13 -2.45 -2.60 -16.69
CA ARG A 13 -1.81 -2.20 -15.42
C ARG A 13 -2.82 -2.13 -14.27
N ALA A 14 -4.04 -1.66 -14.50
CA ALA A 14 -5.10 -1.65 -13.51
C ALA A 14 -5.48 -3.07 -13.06
N LYS A 15 -5.62 -4.01 -14.00
CA LYS A 15 -5.90 -5.42 -13.71
C LYS A 15 -4.76 -6.07 -12.94
N ALA A 16 -3.51 -5.86 -13.38
CA ALA A 16 -2.33 -6.36 -12.68
C ALA A 16 -2.25 -5.82 -11.23
N MET A 17 -2.48 -4.52 -11.06
CA MET A 17 -2.53 -3.88 -9.74
C MET A 17 -3.58 -4.52 -8.83
N LYS A 18 -4.77 -4.83 -9.36
CA LYS A 18 -5.83 -5.51 -8.58
C LYS A 18 -5.45 -6.93 -8.17
N VAL A 19 -4.88 -7.71 -9.07
CA VAL A 19 -4.44 -9.08 -8.77
C VAL A 19 -3.37 -9.06 -7.68
N ILE A 20 -2.37 -8.19 -7.82
CA ILE A 20 -1.31 -8.02 -6.82
C ILE A 20 -1.89 -7.52 -5.49
N GLY A 21 -2.84 -6.58 -5.53
CA GLY A 21 -3.53 -6.06 -4.36
C GLY A 21 -4.30 -7.13 -3.58
N TRP A 22 -5.06 -7.99 -4.27
CA TRP A 22 -5.74 -9.12 -3.63
C TRP A 22 -4.76 -10.12 -3.01
N SER A 23 -3.68 -10.47 -3.71
CA SER A 23 -2.63 -11.33 -3.16
C SER A 23 -2.00 -10.73 -1.89
N PHE A 24 -1.74 -9.42 -1.89
CA PHE A 24 -1.24 -8.70 -0.72
C PHE A 24 -2.23 -8.75 0.46
N ILE A 25 -3.52 -8.55 0.21
CA ILE A 25 -4.56 -8.61 1.25
C ILE A 25 -4.62 -10.01 1.88
N VAL A 26 -4.66 -11.05 1.05
CA VAL A 26 -4.67 -12.45 1.54
C VAL A 26 -3.41 -12.74 2.37
N LEU A 27 -2.24 -12.35 1.86
CA LEU A 27 -0.98 -12.55 2.57
C LEU A 27 -0.94 -11.78 3.90
N THR A 28 -1.51 -10.58 3.94
CA THR A 28 -1.62 -9.78 5.17
C THR A 28 -2.53 -10.45 6.19
N LEU A 29 -3.67 -11.01 5.78
CA LEU A 29 -4.56 -11.75 6.68
C LEU A 29 -3.89 -13.00 7.26
N ILE A 30 -3.14 -13.74 6.43
CA ILE A 30 -2.34 -14.89 6.88
C ILE A 30 -1.29 -14.43 7.90
N GLN A 31 -0.57 -13.34 7.60
CA GLN A 31 0.48 -12.81 8.47
C GLN A 31 -0.07 -12.35 9.83
N VAL A 32 -1.21 -11.66 9.85
CA VAL A 32 -1.91 -11.29 11.09
C VAL A 32 -2.33 -12.53 11.88
N GLY A 33 -2.90 -13.55 11.21
CA GLY A 33 -3.29 -14.80 11.86
C GLY A 33 -2.10 -15.56 12.47
N LEU A 34 -0.98 -15.65 11.75
CA LEU A 34 0.25 -16.28 12.23
C LEU A 34 0.86 -15.52 13.41
N ASN A 35 0.90 -14.19 13.34
CA ASN A 35 1.39 -13.36 14.43
C ASN A 35 0.51 -13.53 15.68
N GLY A 36 -0.82 -13.62 15.51
CA GLY A 36 -1.74 -13.87 16.62
C GLY A 36 -1.54 -15.26 17.23
N TYR A 37 -1.41 -16.28 16.40
CA TYR A 37 -1.10 -17.63 16.86
C TYR A 37 0.20 -17.68 17.68
N VAL A 38 1.28 -17.07 17.18
CA VAL A 38 2.55 -17.01 17.92
C VAL A 38 2.46 -16.14 19.16
N ALA A 39 1.69 -15.05 19.12
CA ALA A 39 1.56 -14.15 20.25
C ALA A 39 0.82 -14.75 21.44
N PHE A 40 -0.19 -15.60 21.17
CA PHE A 40 -1.09 -16.12 22.20
C PHE A 40 -1.01 -17.64 22.41
N ARG A 41 -0.19 -18.37 21.65
CA ARG A 41 0.07 -19.78 21.96
C ARG A 41 0.64 -19.88 23.38
N THR A 42 0.09 -20.80 24.16
CA THR A 42 0.62 -21.11 25.49
C THR A 42 2.05 -21.62 25.34
N GLN A 43 3.01 -20.88 25.91
CA GLN A 43 4.35 -21.40 26.10
C GLN A 43 4.28 -22.36 27.29
N GLU A 44 4.23 -23.66 27.01
CA GLU A 44 4.46 -24.65 28.06
C GLU A 44 5.88 -24.43 28.58
N ILE A 45 6.02 -24.14 29.87
CA ILE A 45 7.32 -24.13 30.54
C ILE A 45 7.73 -25.60 30.62
N VAL A 46 8.47 -26.06 29.61
CA VAL A 46 9.09 -27.38 29.63
C VAL A 46 10.25 -27.30 30.61
N VAL A 47 10.03 -27.73 31.85
CA VAL A 47 11.11 -27.95 32.83
C VAL A 47 11.83 -29.24 32.43
N THR A 48 12.78 -29.14 31.50
CA THR A 48 13.62 -30.26 31.10
C THR A 48 14.72 -30.49 32.14
N ALA A 49 14.45 -31.40 33.08
CA ALA A 49 15.48 -32.03 33.90
C ALA A 49 16.25 -33.05 33.03
N GLY A 50 17.10 -32.57 32.13
CA GLY A 50 17.91 -33.41 31.23
C GLY A 50 17.96 -32.83 29.82
N GLY A 51 19.18 -32.79 29.25
CA GLY A 51 19.54 -32.05 28.04
C GLY A 51 18.60 -32.28 26.86
N ASP A 52 17.74 -31.30 26.61
CA ASP A 52 16.84 -31.29 25.47
C ASP A 52 17.55 -30.74 24.24
N GLN A 53 17.91 -31.64 23.32
CA GLN A 53 18.49 -31.30 22.02
C GLN A 53 17.43 -30.77 21.02
N GLY A 54 16.13 -30.83 21.37
CA GLY A 54 15.01 -30.44 20.51
C GLY A 54 14.51 -28.99 20.69
N GLY A 55 14.69 -28.39 21.86
CA GLY A 55 14.18 -27.03 22.14
C GLY A 55 14.80 -25.95 21.24
N PHE A 56 16.12 -25.99 21.03
CA PHE A 56 16.80 -25.02 20.17
C PHE A 56 16.39 -25.15 18.70
N SER A 57 16.23 -26.38 18.19
CA SER A 57 15.83 -26.60 16.80
C SER A 57 14.38 -26.14 16.55
N GLN A 58 13.46 -26.37 17.49
CA GLN A 58 12.09 -25.87 17.39
C GLN A 58 12.00 -24.33 17.43
N LEU A 59 12.79 -23.68 18.30
CA LEU A 59 12.91 -22.22 18.35
C LEU A 59 13.44 -21.67 17.02
N LEU A 60 14.51 -22.28 16.49
CA LEU A 60 15.11 -21.89 15.21
C LEU A 60 14.13 -22.07 14.05
N THR A 61 13.41 -23.20 13.97
CA THR A 61 12.40 -23.44 12.93
C THR A 61 11.28 -22.39 12.98
N THR A 62 10.80 -22.04 14.17
CA THR A 62 9.76 -21.02 14.35
C THR A 62 10.27 -19.64 13.92
N ALA A 63 11.48 -19.26 14.34
CA ALA A 63 12.08 -17.99 13.96
C ALA A 63 12.30 -17.87 12.45
N VAL A 64 12.84 -18.91 11.80
CA VAL A 64 13.05 -18.95 10.35
C VAL A 64 11.72 -18.82 9.59
N ALA A 65 10.66 -19.51 10.04
CA ALA A 65 9.34 -19.40 9.43
C ALA A 65 8.77 -17.97 9.52
N LEU A 66 8.90 -17.31 10.67
CA LEU A 66 8.43 -15.92 10.87
C LEU A 66 9.19 -14.92 10.00
N VAL A 67 10.52 -15.06 9.92
CA VAL A 67 11.36 -14.23 9.03
C VAL A 67 10.98 -14.45 7.57
N ALA A 68 10.82 -15.70 7.12
CA ALA A 68 10.45 -16.01 5.76
C ALA A 68 9.08 -15.42 5.37
N VAL A 69 8.07 -15.54 6.25
CA VAL A 69 6.74 -14.94 6.04
C VAL A 69 6.82 -13.42 5.99
N THR A 70 7.63 -12.80 6.85
CA THR A 70 7.83 -11.35 6.88
C THR A 70 8.49 -10.86 5.58
N LEU A 71 9.51 -11.57 5.09
CA LEU A 71 10.17 -11.25 3.81
C LEU A 71 9.20 -11.39 2.63
N LEU A 72 8.38 -12.45 2.60
CA LEU A 72 7.36 -12.63 1.58
C LEU A 72 6.33 -11.48 1.60
N TRP A 73 5.93 -11.04 2.80
CA TRP A 73 5.05 -9.88 2.96
C TRP A 73 5.68 -8.59 2.46
N LEU A 74 6.95 -8.33 2.76
CA LEU A 74 7.69 -7.18 2.23
C LEU A 74 7.78 -7.19 0.70
N LEU A 75 8.01 -8.36 0.08
CA LEU A 75 7.99 -8.50 -1.37
C LEU A 75 6.61 -8.17 -1.96
N ALA A 76 5.53 -8.58 -1.29
CA ALA A 76 4.18 -8.23 -1.72
C ALA A 76 3.91 -6.71 -1.61
N VAL A 77 4.38 -6.05 -0.54
CA VAL A 77 4.31 -4.59 -0.41
C VAL A 77 5.03 -3.91 -1.58
N LEU A 78 6.25 -4.35 -1.91
CA LEU A 78 7.01 -3.81 -3.04
C LEU A 78 6.28 -4.03 -4.37
N ALA A 79 5.70 -5.21 -4.58
CA ALA A 79 4.94 -5.51 -5.78
C ALA A 79 3.71 -4.58 -5.94
N VAL A 80 2.95 -4.35 -4.85
CA VAL A 80 1.82 -3.40 -4.83
C VAL A 80 2.31 -1.98 -5.14
N MET A 81 3.39 -1.53 -4.50
CA MET A 81 3.94 -0.20 -4.70
C MET A 81 4.37 0.01 -6.16
N ILE A 82 5.13 -0.93 -6.74
CA ILE A 82 5.62 -0.83 -8.12
C ILE A 82 4.43 -0.85 -9.10
N ALA A 83 3.47 -1.75 -8.91
CA ALA A 83 2.27 -1.82 -9.75
C ALA A 83 1.43 -0.53 -9.67
N ALA A 84 1.26 0.04 -8.48
CA ALA A 84 0.56 1.30 -8.27
C ALA A 84 1.27 2.45 -8.98
N LEU A 85 2.58 2.61 -8.78
CA LEU A 85 3.37 3.68 -9.41
C LEU A 85 3.36 3.59 -10.94
N MET A 86 3.49 2.40 -11.50
CA MET A 86 3.41 2.18 -12.95
C MET A 86 2.02 2.55 -13.51
N TRP A 87 0.96 2.26 -12.76
CA TRP A 87 -0.40 2.64 -13.13
C TRP A 87 -0.60 4.16 -13.01
N ILE A 88 -0.21 4.77 -11.89
CA ILE A 88 -0.32 6.22 -11.63
C ILE A 88 0.38 7.02 -12.73
N HIS A 89 1.60 6.63 -13.08
CA HIS A 89 2.35 7.27 -14.16
C HIS A 89 1.59 7.23 -15.48
N ARG A 90 1.00 6.06 -15.82
CA ARG A 90 0.26 5.92 -17.08
C ARG A 90 -1.03 6.71 -17.06
N ALA A 91 -1.75 6.69 -15.95
CA ALA A 91 -3.01 7.41 -15.79
C ALA A 91 -2.80 8.93 -15.95
N HIS A 92 -1.74 9.49 -15.36
CA HIS A 92 -1.38 10.90 -15.55
C HIS A 92 -0.94 11.19 -16.99
N ALA A 93 -0.09 10.32 -17.56
CA ALA A 93 0.39 10.51 -18.93
C ALA A 93 -0.76 10.54 -19.94
N ASN A 94 -1.80 9.71 -19.75
CA ASN A 94 -2.97 9.70 -20.63
C ASN A 94 -3.74 11.03 -20.60
N ILE A 95 -3.90 11.66 -19.43
CA ILE A 95 -4.58 12.96 -19.32
C ILE A 95 -3.75 14.07 -19.99
N VAL A 96 -2.44 14.06 -19.76
CA VAL A 96 -1.53 15.02 -20.42
C VAL A 96 -1.52 14.84 -21.95
N GLU A 97 -1.54 13.59 -22.43
CA GLU A 97 -1.65 13.27 -23.87
C GLU A 97 -2.97 13.78 -24.50
N GLN A 98 -4.03 13.98 -23.71
CA GLN A 98 -5.30 14.58 -24.15
C GLN A 98 -5.27 16.12 -24.20
N GLY A 99 -4.15 16.75 -23.84
CA GLY A 99 -4.03 18.22 -23.79
C GLY A 99 -4.74 18.86 -22.60
N VAL A 100 -5.19 18.06 -21.63
CA VAL A 100 -5.85 18.52 -20.41
C VAL A 100 -4.78 19.08 -19.46
N PRO A 101 -4.85 20.36 -19.03
CA PRO A 101 -3.85 20.92 -18.15
C PRO A 101 -3.85 20.21 -16.79
N MET A 102 -2.64 19.94 -16.29
CA MET A 102 -2.35 19.26 -15.03
C MET A 102 -1.27 20.04 -14.27
N ASP A 103 -1.45 20.19 -12.96
CA ASP A 103 -0.48 20.77 -12.03
C ASP A 103 0.67 19.80 -11.74
N HIS A 104 0.37 18.50 -11.66
CA HIS A 104 1.35 17.46 -11.38
C HIS A 104 1.71 16.66 -12.65
N SER A 105 2.99 16.68 -13.01
CA SER A 105 3.49 15.87 -14.13
C SER A 105 3.53 14.37 -13.77
N PRO A 106 3.44 13.46 -14.77
CA PRO A 106 3.49 12.01 -14.52
C PRO A 106 4.78 11.58 -13.79
N GLY A 107 5.92 12.17 -14.18
CA GLY A 107 7.21 11.89 -13.56
C GLY A 107 7.30 12.41 -12.13
N TRP A 108 6.90 13.67 -11.91
CA TRP A 108 6.91 14.28 -10.57
C TRP A 108 6.02 13.53 -9.58
N THR A 109 4.85 13.07 -10.04
CA THR A 109 3.93 12.30 -9.22
C THR A 109 4.58 11.02 -8.69
N VAL A 110 5.29 10.28 -9.54
CA VAL A 110 5.98 9.04 -9.12
C VAL A 110 7.17 9.34 -8.20
N THR A 111 8.02 10.30 -8.56
CA THR A 111 9.22 10.59 -7.77
C THR A 111 8.89 11.19 -6.41
N SER A 112 7.74 11.85 -6.27
CA SER A 112 7.28 12.42 -5.00
C SER A 112 7.13 11.39 -3.87
N TYR A 113 6.85 10.12 -4.17
CA TYR A 113 6.74 9.04 -3.18
C TYR A 113 8.07 8.72 -2.50
N PHE A 114 9.20 9.02 -3.14
CA PHE A 114 10.53 8.69 -2.64
C PHE A 114 11.21 9.85 -1.92
N ILE A 115 10.64 11.06 -1.98
CA ILE A 115 11.21 12.25 -1.36
C ILE A 115 10.59 12.42 0.04
N PRO A 116 11.40 12.41 1.12
CA PRO A 116 10.89 12.63 2.48
C PRO A 116 10.09 13.94 2.59
N PHE A 117 9.04 13.91 3.42
CA PHE A 117 8.07 15.00 3.63
C PHE A 117 7.17 15.32 2.43
N ILE A 118 7.72 15.34 1.21
CA ILE A 118 6.94 15.49 -0.03
C ILE A 118 5.98 14.31 -0.19
N ASN A 119 6.45 13.11 0.14
CA ASN A 119 5.65 11.87 0.11
C ASN A 119 4.41 11.91 1.02
N LEU A 120 4.29 12.87 1.94
CA LEU A 120 3.13 13.03 2.82
C LEU A 120 1.98 13.84 2.17
N VAL A 121 2.28 14.65 1.15
CA VAL A 121 1.35 15.65 0.62
C VAL A 121 1.11 15.50 -0.88
N VAL A 122 2.18 15.38 -1.67
CA VAL A 122 2.07 15.40 -3.14
C VAL A 122 1.32 14.18 -3.69
N PRO A 123 1.58 12.94 -3.24
CA PRO A 123 0.78 11.78 -3.65
C PRO A 123 -0.72 11.96 -3.50
N PHE A 124 -1.16 12.54 -2.38
CA PHE A 124 -2.56 12.83 -2.11
C PHE A 124 -3.13 13.85 -3.09
N ARG A 125 -2.43 14.97 -3.29
CA ARG A 125 -2.87 16.03 -4.21
C ARG A 125 -2.92 15.55 -5.65
N ALA A 126 -1.89 14.85 -6.10
CA ALA A 126 -1.81 14.31 -7.46
C ALA A 126 -2.89 13.25 -7.71
N MET A 127 -3.17 12.36 -6.75
CA MET A 127 -4.24 11.38 -6.92
C MET A 127 -5.64 12.02 -6.97
N ARG A 128 -5.86 13.07 -6.18
CA ARG A 128 -7.12 13.85 -6.19
C ARG A 128 -7.30 14.59 -7.52
N GLU A 129 -6.25 15.25 -7.98
CA GLU A 129 -6.22 15.89 -9.29
C GLU A 129 -6.49 14.87 -10.40
N LEU A 130 -5.76 13.75 -10.42
CA LEU A 130 -5.96 12.70 -11.40
C LEU A 130 -7.40 12.20 -11.42
N HIS A 131 -8.01 12.02 -10.25
CA HIS A 131 -9.41 11.63 -10.15
C HIS A 131 -10.33 12.67 -10.80
N ASN A 132 -10.27 13.93 -10.38
CA ASN A 132 -11.15 14.99 -10.86
C ASN A 132 -10.99 15.22 -12.37
N ARG A 133 -9.75 15.30 -12.85
CA ARG A 133 -9.45 15.52 -14.27
C ARG A 133 -9.84 14.34 -15.15
N SER A 134 -9.77 13.11 -14.63
CA SER A 134 -10.27 11.92 -15.34
C SER A 134 -11.79 11.90 -15.49
N HIS A 135 -12.52 12.58 -14.59
CA HIS A 135 -13.98 12.71 -14.65
C HIS A 135 -14.45 13.98 -15.39
N GLY A 136 -13.53 14.74 -15.99
CA GLY A 136 -13.86 15.90 -16.81
C GLY A 136 -14.08 17.20 -16.03
N GLU A 137 -13.72 17.26 -14.74
CA GLU A 137 -13.78 18.48 -13.95
C GLU A 137 -12.89 19.58 -14.54
N ILE A 138 -13.30 20.84 -14.42
CA ILE A 138 -12.54 22.02 -14.89
C ILE A 138 -11.29 22.29 -14.02
N PRO A 139 -10.28 23.04 -14.51
CA PRO A 139 -9.04 23.30 -13.77
C PRO A 139 -9.25 23.87 -12.36
N GLU A 140 -10.24 24.73 -12.19
CA GLU A 140 -10.59 25.35 -10.91
C GLU A 140 -11.08 24.31 -9.87
N HIS A 141 -11.62 23.19 -10.35
CA HIS A 141 -12.10 22.06 -9.54
C HIS A 141 -11.13 20.87 -9.53
N ALA A 142 -9.92 21.01 -10.08
CA ALA A 142 -8.89 19.96 -10.06
C ALA A 142 -8.58 19.48 -8.64
N HIS A 143 -8.69 20.36 -7.63
CA HIS A 143 -8.38 20.06 -6.22
C HIS A 143 -9.61 19.90 -5.33
N SER A 144 -10.81 19.83 -5.90
CA SER A 144 -12.05 19.56 -5.15
C SER A 144 -11.93 18.26 -4.35
N SER A 145 -12.52 18.23 -3.15
CA SER A 145 -12.44 17.08 -2.25
C SER A 145 -13.06 15.83 -2.87
N VAL A 146 -12.34 14.72 -2.80
CA VAL A 146 -12.81 13.39 -3.21
C VAL A 146 -12.69 12.48 -2.00
N ASP A 147 -13.84 12.07 -1.45
CA ASP A 147 -13.90 11.30 -0.21
C ASP A 147 -13.13 9.99 -0.30
N ASP A 148 -13.21 9.30 -1.43
CA ASP A 148 -12.47 8.04 -1.66
C ASP A 148 -10.95 8.25 -1.62
N VAL A 149 -10.44 9.36 -2.16
CA VAL A 149 -9.00 9.70 -2.13
C VAL A 149 -8.59 10.08 -0.70
N GLY A 150 -9.44 10.82 0.01
CA GLY A 150 -9.25 11.17 1.43
C GLY A 150 -9.18 9.94 2.33
N ALA A 151 -10.14 9.02 2.18
CA ALA A 151 -10.21 7.77 2.93
C ALA A 151 -9.00 6.88 2.65
N TRP A 152 -8.63 6.71 1.38
CA TRP A 152 -7.45 5.93 0.97
C TRP A 152 -6.17 6.48 1.63
N TRP A 153 -5.95 7.78 1.50
CA TRP A 153 -4.73 8.41 2.00
C TRP A 153 -4.66 8.41 3.53
N THR A 154 -5.79 8.64 4.20
CA THR A 154 -5.88 8.59 5.66
C THR A 154 -5.58 7.19 6.18
N ALA A 155 -6.19 6.15 5.59
CA ALA A 155 -5.91 4.77 5.97
C ALA A 155 -4.42 4.42 5.80
N TYR A 156 -3.83 4.80 4.67
CA TYR A 156 -2.40 4.59 4.40
C TYR A 156 -1.50 5.34 5.39
N MET A 157 -1.78 6.61 5.67
CA MET A 157 -0.98 7.44 6.58
C MET A 157 -1.06 6.94 8.03
N VAL A 158 -2.25 6.60 8.51
CA VAL A 158 -2.41 6.07 9.87
C VAL A 158 -1.65 4.75 10.03
N ALA A 159 -1.76 3.83 9.07
CA ALA A 159 -0.98 2.60 9.07
C ALA A 159 0.53 2.87 9.05
N PHE A 160 0.97 3.78 8.18
CA PHE A 160 2.37 4.16 8.06
C PHE A 160 2.96 4.69 9.37
N PHE A 161 2.27 5.63 10.05
CA PHE A 161 2.77 6.19 11.30
C PHE A 161 2.76 5.18 12.45
N ILE A 162 1.78 4.28 12.52
CA ILE A 162 1.79 3.20 13.53
C ILE A 162 2.98 2.28 13.30
N GLN A 163 3.21 1.85 12.05
CA GLN A 163 4.34 1.00 11.70
C GLN A 163 5.69 1.69 11.95
N LEU A 164 5.78 2.98 11.66
CA LEU A 164 6.96 3.80 11.92
C LEU A 164 7.24 3.91 13.43
N GLY A 165 6.21 4.09 14.27
CA GLY A 165 6.36 4.09 15.72
C GLY A 165 6.83 2.76 16.28
N LEU A 166 6.31 1.64 15.76
CA LEU A 166 6.77 0.30 16.13
C LEU A 166 8.22 0.07 15.71
N LEU A 167 8.62 0.50 14.50
CA LEU A 167 10.00 0.44 14.04
C LEU A 167 10.92 1.31 14.90
N PHE A 168 10.51 2.54 15.23
CA PHE A 168 11.26 3.44 16.11
C PHE A 168 11.49 2.79 17.48
N LYS A 169 10.45 2.20 18.07
CA LYS A 169 10.57 1.48 19.35
C LYS A 169 11.58 0.34 19.26
N LEU A 170 11.53 -0.48 18.19
CA LEU A 170 12.51 -1.54 17.96
C LEU A 170 13.94 -0.97 17.87
N LEU A 171 14.14 0.08 17.08
CA LEU A 171 15.47 0.70 16.92
C LEU A 171 15.99 1.30 18.24
N VAL A 172 15.14 1.93 19.05
CA VAL A 172 15.55 2.45 20.37
C VAL A 172 15.99 1.32 21.30
N ASN A 173 15.20 0.23 21.37
CA ASN A 173 15.52 -0.91 22.23
C ASN A 173 16.83 -1.60 21.82
N GLU A 174 17.15 -1.65 20.53
CA GLU A 174 18.34 -2.34 20.01
C GLU A 174 19.59 -1.44 19.95
N LEU A 175 19.43 -0.15 19.64
CA LEU A 175 20.56 0.77 19.43
C LEU A 175 20.91 1.59 20.68
N THR A 176 20.09 1.54 21.73
CA THR A 176 20.28 2.31 22.95
C THR A 176 20.09 1.44 24.20
N ASN A 177 20.48 1.94 25.37
CA ASN A 177 20.24 1.26 26.64
C ASN A 177 18.83 1.52 27.21
N LEU A 178 17.94 2.15 26.43
CA LEU A 178 16.55 2.43 26.84
C LEU A 178 15.65 1.30 26.38
N ILE A 179 14.96 0.65 27.32
CA ILE A 179 13.95 -0.38 27.02
C ILE A 179 12.56 0.24 27.12
N LEU A 180 11.93 0.46 25.97
CA LEU A 180 10.52 0.79 25.87
C LEU A 180 9.71 -0.50 26.00
N TYR A 181 9.23 -0.79 27.21
CA TYR A 181 8.39 -1.94 27.49
C TYR A 181 6.96 -1.70 27.01
N THR A 182 6.47 -2.57 26.12
CA THR A 182 5.05 -2.68 25.78
C THR A 182 4.63 -4.14 25.93
N PRO A 183 3.45 -4.42 26.52
CA PRO A 183 2.95 -5.78 26.62
C PRO A 183 2.79 -6.43 25.23
N GLN A 184 3.03 -7.73 25.14
CA GLN A 184 2.96 -8.48 23.88
C GLN A 184 1.61 -8.35 23.17
N TRP A 185 0.50 -8.36 23.92
CA TRP A 185 -0.84 -8.20 23.35
C TRP A 185 -1.03 -6.83 22.68
N MET A 186 -0.39 -5.79 23.22
CA MET A 186 -0.45 -4.42 22.69
C MET A 186 0.34 -4.32 21.38
N GLU A 187 1.51 -4.96 21.32
CA GLU A 187 2.31 -5.03 20.09
C GLU A 187 1.56 -5.76 18.98
N PHE A 188 0.93 -6.90 19.31
CA PHE A 188 0.08 -7.63 18.38
C PHE A 188 -1.10 -6.77 17.90
N ALA A 189 -1.80 -6.09 18.81
CA ALA A 189 -2.94 -5.25 18.46
C ALA A 189 -2.53 -4.09 17.54
N MET A 190 -1.45 -3.37 17.87
CA MET A 190 -0.96 -2.24 17.07
C MET A 190 -0.48 -2.68 15.69
N SER A 191 0.33 -3.74 15.62
CA SER A 191 0.85 -4.26 14.35
C SER A 191 -0.28 -4.80 13.47
N SER A 192 -1.23 -5.56 14.04
CA SER A 192 -2.37 -6.10 13.29
C SER A 192 -3.30 -4.99 12.81
N PHE A 193 -3.61 -4.00 13.65
CA PHE A 193 -4.43 -2.87 13.25
C PHE A 193 -3.79 -2.07 12.10
N SER A 194 -2.47 -1.82 12.17
CA SER A 194 -1.71 -1.19 11.09
C SER A 194 -1.76 -2.01 9.79
N SER A 195 -1.47 -3.31 9.86
CA SER A 195 -1.52 -4.21 8.71
C SER A 195 -2.90 -4.25 8.06
N LEU A 196 -3.97 -4.29 8.85
CA LEU A 196 -5.34 -4.25 8.34
C LEU A 196 -5.70 -2.91 7.71
N LEU A 197 -5.21 -1.78 8.26
CA LEU A 197 -5.37 -0.47 7.63
C LEU A 197 -4.62 -0.37 6.29
N PHE A 198 -3.43 -0.97 6.16
CA PHE A 198 -2.76 -1.08 4.86
C PHE A 198 -3.57 -1.92 3.87
N ALA A 199 -4.13 -3.06 4.30
CA ALA A 199 -5.02 -3.85 3.46
C ALA A 199 -6.27 -3.05 3.01
N ALA A 200 -6.87 -2.28 3.93
CA ALA A 200 -7.97 -1.37 3.61
C ALA A 200 -7.57 -0.26 2.64
N ALA A 201 -6.38 0.33 2.80
CA ALA A 201 -5.84 1.30 1.86
C ALA A 201 -5.65 0.69 0.47
N VAL A 202 -5.17 -0.56 0.36
CA VAL A 202 -5.07 -1.24 -0.94
C VAL A 202 -6.44 -1.50 -1.57
N LEU A 203 -7.46 -1.85 -0.78
CA LEU A 203 -8.85 -1.97 -1.28
C LEU A 203 -9.36 -0.65 -1.86
N LEU A 204 -9.18 0.45 -1.13
CA LEU A 204 -9.59 1.79 -1.58
C LEU A 204 -8.80 2.24 -2.81
N LEU A 205 -7.50 1.93 -2.88
CA LEU A 205 -6.68 2.18 -4.06
C LEU A 205 -7.19 1.39 -5.27
N MET A 206 -7.56 0.12 -5.11
CA MET A 206 -8.14 -0.68 -6.19
C MET A 206 -9.48 -0.11 -6.67
N LYS A 207 -10.31 0.44 -5.76
CA LYS A 207 -11.54 1.16 -6.12
C LYS A 207 -11.22 2.39 -6.97
N LEU A 208 -10.31 3.25 -6.52
CA LEU A 208 -9.88 4.46 -7.25
C LEU A 208 -9.27 4.12 -8.61
N VAL A 209 -8.42 3.10 -8.68
CA VAL A 209 -7.82 2.59 -9.93
C VAL A 209 -8.91 2.20 -10.92
N SER A 210 -9.98 1.56 -10.46
CA SER A 210 -11.12 1.16 -11.30
C SER A 210 -11.85 2.39 -11.83
N ALA A 211 -12.29 3.26 -10.91
CA ALA A 211 -13.09 4.43 -11.24
C ALA A 211 -12.36 5.34 -12.25
N ILE A 212 -11.07 5.61 -12.01
CA ILE A 212 -10.25 6.44 -12.91
C ILE A 212 -10.04 5.75 -14.26
N THR A 213 -9.74 4.45 -14.27
CA THR A 213 -9.52 3.71 -15.54
C THR A 213 -10.80 3.67 -16.38
N GLU A 214 -11.97 3.52 -15.75
CA GLU A 214 -13.27 3.54 -16.41
C GLU A 214 -13.62 4.93 -16.94
N ALA A 215 -13.41 5.98 -16.13
CA ALA A 215 -13.63 7.36 -16.54
C ALA A 215 -12.78 7.75 -17.77
N GLN A 216 -11.48 7.44 -17.75
CA GLN A 216 -10.60 7.71 -18.89
C GLN A 216 -10.99 6.94 -20.16
N ARG A 217 -11.50 5.72 -20.02
CA ARG A 217 -12.00 4.93 -21.15
C ARG A 217 -13.32 5.48 -21.71
N GLY A 218 -14.22 5.92 -20.83
CA GLY A 218 -15.50 6.51 -21.21
C GLY A 218 -15.32 7.80 -22.01
N SER A 219 -14.48 8.72 -21.51
CA SER A 219 -14.20 9.99 -22.19
C SER A 219 -13.62 9.82 -23.60
N ALA A 220 -12.79 8.80 -23.80
CA ALA A 220 -12.24 8.49 -25.13
C ALA A 220 -13.31 8.02 -26.14
N HIS A 221 -14.34 7.29 -25.69
CA HIS A 221 -15.44 6.88 -26.57
C HIS A 221 -16.31 8.07 -26.95
N VAL A 222 -16.55 9.00 -26.03
CA VAL A 222 -17.31 10.22 -26.30
C VAL A 222 -16.59 11.10 -27.32
N GLY A 223 -15.29 11.32 -27.17
CA GLY A 223 -14.49 12.09 -28.14
C GLY A 223 -14.54 11.51 -29.55
N ALA A 224 -14.41 10.19 -29.69
CA ALA A 224 -14.46 9.50 -30.99
C ALA A 224 -15.85 9.53 -31.67
N ALA A 225 -16.92 9.84 -30.94
CA ALA A 225 -18.26 9.98 -31.52
C ALA A 225 -18.50 11.36 -32.17
N PHE A 226 -17.62 12.34 -31.91
CA PHE A 226 -17.72 13.70 -32.41
C PHE A 226 -16.65 14.04 -33.48
N GLU A 227 -15.79 13.08 -33.86
CA GLU A 227 -14.84 13.15 -34.99
C GLU A 227 -15.43 12.48 -36.24
#